data_AF-A0A6P6NKY3-F1
#
_entry.id   AF-A0A6P6NKY3-F1
#
_cell.length_a   1.000
_cell.length_b   1.000
_cell.length_c   1.000
_cell.angle_alpha   90.00
_cell.angle_beta   90.00
_cell.angle_gamma   90.00
#
_symmetry.space_group_name_H-M   'P 1'
#
loop_
_entity.id
_entity.type
_entity.pdbx_description
1 polymer ?
#
loop_
_entity_poly.entity_id
_entity_poly.type
_entity_poly.pdbx_seq_one_letter_code
_entity_poly.pdbx_strand_id
1 'polypeptide(L)'
;MPYQRLVAKALLRHEAVISPRQALTASSSTTAASQENESSDESSDSSESSDSSESEPRAKRKKKDKKRKNKKKSKKLKFDFRRVRTPEDSIKRYHKVLQLVNGGLSKAEAYNKMNVDRNTIVMQAPIAELAIANPEEYKAMRATFKKGESIQKFAGSCLARCLAQPNVDMIKKLKESSAILDISKK
;
A
#
# COMPACT_ATOMS: atom_id res chain seq x y z
N MET A 1 11.78 -36.54 43.93
CA MET A 1 10.53 -36.13 43.26
C MET A 1 10.70 -36.32 41.76
N PRO A 2 9.99 -37.30 41.16
CA PRO A 2 10.18 -37.76 39.79
C PRO A 2 9.28 -36.98 38.81
N TYR A 3 9.85 -36.44 37.73
CA TYR A 3 9.05 -35.97 36.59
C TYR A 3 9.11 -37.01 35.48
N GLN A 4 7.95 -37.62 35.30
CA GLN A 4 7.61 -38.61 34.29
C GLN A 4 7.36 -37.96 32.92
N ARG A 5 7.45 -38.83 31.91
CA ARG A 5 6.77 -38.86 30.59
C ARG A 5 7.37 -38.00 29.48
N LEU A 6 7.99 -38.66 28.49
CA LEU A 6 7.33 -39.29 27.32
C LEU A 6 6.56 -38.26 26.48
N VAL A 7 7.27 -37.69 25.50
CA VAL A 7 6.62 -37.11 24.31
C VAL A 7 7.05 -37.97 23.13
N ALA A 8 6.08 -38.75 22.64
CA ALA A 8 6.18 -39.59 21.47
C ALA A 8 6.52 -38.74 20.23
N LYS A 9 7.64 -39.06 19.58
CA LYS A 9 7.92 -38.62 18.20
C LYS A 9 7.43 -39.71 17.26
N ALA A 10 6.18 -39.59 16.80
CA ALA A 10 5.70 -40.31 15.63
C ALA A 10 6.23 -39.58 14.39
N LEU A 11 7.35 -40.06 13.84
CA LEU A 11 7.86 -39.64 12.55
C LEU A 11 7.41 -40.63 11.47
N LEU A 12 6.98 -40.04 10.36
CA LEU A 12 6.97 -40.55 8.98
C LEU A 12 6.05 -41.73 8.63
N ARG A 13 4.94 -41.39 7.96
CA ARG A 13 4.45 -42.18 6.82
C ARG A 13 4.03 -41.26 5.67
N HIS A 14 4.67 -41.52 4.53
CA HIS A 14 4.28 -41.46 3.12
C HIS A 14 3.36 -40.33 2.61
N GLU A 15 3.78 -39.69 1.51
CA GLU A 15 3.13 -39.91 0.20
C GLU A 15 4.15 -39.63 -0.92
N ALA A 16 4.07 -40.46 -1.96
CA ALA A 16 4.84 -40.37 -3.19
C ALA A 16 3.90 -39.92 -4.33
N VAL A 17 4.50 -39.65 -5.49
CA VAL A 17 3.87 -39.60 -6.83
C VAL A 17 3.01 -38.32 -7.06
N ILE A 18 2.91 -37.64 -8.21
CA ILE A 18 3.16 -37.87 -9.65
C ILE A 18 3.44 -36.48 -10.27
N SER A 19 4.42 -36.34 -11.16
CA SER A 19 4.56 -35.18 -12.05
C SER A 19 4.24 -35.58 -13.49
N PRO A 20 3.27 -34.94 -14.18
CA PRO A 20 3.10 -35.10 -15.61
C PRO A 20 3.76 -33.96 -16.40
N ARG A 21 4.67 -34.38 -17.28
CA ARG A 21 4.96 -33.90 -18.65
C ARG A 21 4.20 -32.65 -19.12
N GLN A 22 4.94 -31.68 -19.64
CA GLN A 22 4.50 -30.91 -20.80
C GLN A 22 5.56 -30.95 -21.91
N ALA A 23 5.09 -31.32 -23.09
CA ALA A 23 5.84 -31.46 -24.32
C ALA A 23 5.37 -30.39 -25.31
N LEU A 24 6.35 -29.74 -25.94
CA LEU A 24 6.43 -29.31 -27.35
C LEU A 24 5.24 -28.53 -27.94
N THR A 25 5.49 -27.30 -28.40
CA THR A 25 5.30 -26.93 -29.81
C THR A 25 6.29 -25.81 -30.20
N ALA A 26 6.83 -25.95 -31.41
CA ALA A 26 7.82 -25.09 -32.02
C ALA A 26 7.18 -24.14 -33.04
N SER A 27 7.93 -23.08 -33.36
CA SER A 27 8.00 -22.39 -34.66
C SER A 27 6.79 -21.56 -35.11
N SER A 28 6.99 -20.25 -35.29
CA SER A 28 7.36 -19.70 -36.60
C SER A 28 7.49 -18.18 -36.57
N SER A 29 8.52 -17.74 -37.29
CA SER A 29 8.94 -16.38 -37.65
C SER A 29 8.05 -15.72 -38.73
N THR A 30 8.39 -14.45 -39.03
CA THR A 30 7.91 -13.51 -40.10
C THR A 30 6.80 -12.55 -39.65
N THR A 31 6.77 -11.24 -39.94
CA THR A 31 7.55 -10.34 -40.81
C THR A 31 7.29 -8.90 -40.36
N ALA A 32 8.30 -8.03 -40.46
CA ALA A 32 8.15 -6.59 -40.39
C ALA A 32 7.61 -6.04 -41.73
N ALA A 33 6.64 -5.12 -41.68
CA ALA A 33 6.31 -4.20 -42.75
C ALA A 33 5.58 -2.98 -42.18
N SER A 34 6.13 -1.81 -42.49
CA SER A 34 5.59 -0.47 -42.25
C SER A 34 4.27 -0.26 -43.01
N GLN A 35 3.41 0.63 -42.51
CA GLN A 35 2.95 1.80 -43.27
C GLN A 35 2.05 2.72 -42.46
N GLU A 36 2.33 4.00 -42.66
CA GLU A 36 1.61 5.20 -42.26
C GLU A 36 0.16 5.27 -42.79
N ASN A 37 -0.74 5.94 -42.05
CA ASN A 37 -1.75 6.82 -42.62
C ASN A 37 -2.43 7.72 -41.55
N GLU A 38 -2.17 9.03 -41.68
CA GLU A 38 -3.15 10.12 -41.81
C GLU A 38 -4.28 10.35 -40.77
N SER A 39 -4.06 11.40 -39.98
CA SER A 39 -4.90 12.61 -39.79
C SER A 39 -6.44 12.52 -39.91
N SER A 40 -7.16 12.99 -38.87
CA SER A 40 -8.30 13.91 -39.02
C SER A 40 -8.59 14.63 -37.68
N ASP A 41 -8.52 15.95 -37.72
CA ASP A 41 -9.01 16.90 -36.71
C ASP A 41 -10.47 17.21 -37.06
N GLU A 42 -11.41 17.12 -36.11
CA GLU A 42 -12.73 17.71 -36.26
C GLU A 42 -13.19 18.26 -34.90
N SER A 43 -13.13 19.58 -34.81
CA SER A 43 -13.70 20.40 -33.75
C SER A 43 -15.21 20.56 -33.96
N SER A 44 -16.02 20.50 -32.90
CA SER A 44 -17.25 21.30 -32.87
C SER A 44 -17.77 21.57 -31.45
N ASP A 45 -18.32 22.77 -31.34
CA ASP A 45 -18.70 23.56 -30.19
C ASP A 45 -20.24 23.54 -29.99
N SER A 46 -20.70 24.22 -28.95
CA SER A 46 -22.07 24.76 -28.74
C SER A 46 -23.09 23.90 -27.97
N SER A 47 -23.07 24.10 -26.65
CA SER A 47 -24.01 24.94 -25.88
C SER A 47 -25.53 25.04 -26.17
N GLU A 48 -26.24 25.39 -25.07
CA GLU A 48 -27.50 26.16 -24.93
C GLU A 48 -28.88 25.44 -24.85
N SER A 49 -29.54 25.67 -23.69
CA SER A 49 -30.98 25.97 -23.47
C SER A 49 -32.05 24.86 -23.60
N SER A 50 -33.24 24.90 -22.99
CA SER A 50 -33.86 25.43 -21.75
C SER A 50 -35.34 24.97 -21.80
N ASP A 51 -36.09 25.22 -20.71
CA ASP A 51 -37.57 25.33 -20.64
C ASP A 51 -38.40 24.03 -20.47
N SER A 52 -39.56 23.95 -19.81
CA SER A 52 -40.20 24.53 -18.60
C SER A 52 -41.62 23.94 -18.58
N SER A 53 -42.23 23.78 -17.39
CA SER A 53 -43.69 23.85 -17.06
C SER A 53 -44.08 22.84 -15.98
N GLU A 54 -44.42 23.31 -14.77
CA GLU A 54 -45.79 23.56 -14.24
C GLU A 54 -46.37 22.26 -13.64
N SER A 55 -46.77 22.15 -12.36
CA SER A 55 -47.80 22.94 -11.66
C SER A 55 -47.68 22.83 -10.12
N GLU A 56 -48.09 23.91 -9.43
CA GLU A 56 -48.45 24.01 -8.00
C GLU A 56 -49.78 23.24 -7.73
N PRO A 57 -50.11 22.75 -6.50
CA PRO A 57 -50.56 23.70 -5.45
C PRO A 57 -50.38 23.30 -3.96
N ARG A 58 -50.45 24.36 -3.12
CA ARG A 58 -51.05 24.44 -1.77
C ARG A 58 -50.25 23.99 -0.54
N ALA A 59 -49.74 25.03 0.13
CA ALA A 59 -49.84 25.32 1.57
C ALA A 59 -50.21 24.18 2.54
N LYS A 60 -49.27 23.87 3.46
CA LYS A 60 -49.51 23.86 4.92
C LYS A 60 -48.19 23.73 5.69
N ARG A 61 -47.90 24.78 6.46
CA ARG A 61 -46.82 24.89 7.44
C ARG A 61 -46.89 23.72 8.43
N LYS A 62 -45.85 22.87 8.47
CA LYS A 62 -45.49 22.12 9.67
C LYS A 62 -44.01 22.32 9.93
N LYS A 63 -43.72 23.15 10.95
CA LYS A 63 -42.37 23.28 11.55
C LYS A 63 -41.94 21.90 12.00
N LYS A 64 -41.10 21.25 11.19
CA LYS A 64 -40.45 19.99 11.54
C LYS A 64 -39.33 20.32 12.50
N ASP A 65 -39.48 19.90 13.75
CA ASP A 65 -38.44 19.92 14.77
C ASP A 65 -37.12 19.45 14.17
N LYS A 66 -36.18 20.38 14.00
CA LYS A 66 -34.80 20.07 13.62
C LYS A 66 -34.13 19.44 14.84
N LYS A 67 -34.39 18.16 15.06
CA LYS A 67 -33.58 17.29 15.90
C LYS A 67 -32.15 17.38 15.36
N ARG A 68 -31.33 18.20 16.02
CA ARG A 68 -29.90 18.35 15.72
C ARG A 68 -29.25 16.98 15.90
N LYS A 69 -29.20 16.20 14.81
CA LYS A 69 -28.33 15.02 14.73
C LYS A 69 -26.93 15.57 14.93
N ASN A 70 -26.38 15.34 16.12
CA ASN A 70 -24.98 15.56 16.44
C ASN A 70 -24.21 14.64 15.49
N LYS A 71 -23.93 15.15 14.28
CA LYS A 71 -23.15 14.47 13.26
C LYS A 71 -21.76 14.42 13.86
N LYS A 72 -21.42 13.31 14.54
CA LYS A 72 -20.08 12.98 14.98
C LYS A 72 -19.19 13.26 13.77
N LYS A 73 -18.46 14.38 13.79
CA LYS A 73 -17.56 14.74 12.69
C LYS A 73 -16.58 13.57 12.63
N SER A 74 -16.71 12.73 11.60
CA SER A 74 -15.71 11.73 11.29
C SER A 74 -14.38 12.46 11.32
N LYS A 75 -13.43 11.99 12.13
CA LYS A 75 -12.11 12.60 12.26
C LYS A 75 -11.47 12.53 10.88
N LYS A 76 -11.68 13.56 10.05
CA LYS A 76 -11.08 13.65 8.73
C LYS A 76 -9.58 13.56 8.96
N LEU A 77 -8.95 12.53 8.42
CA LEU A 77 -7.52 12.31 8.56
C LEU A 77 -6.82 13.60 8.13
N LYS A 78 -6.25 14.34 9.09
CA LYS A 78 -5.42 15.51 8.77
C LYS A 78 -4.14 14.95 8.15
N PHE A 79 -4.02 15.10 6.84
CA PHE A 79 -2.81 14.74 6.12
C PHE A 79 -1.74 15.77 6.44
N ASP A 80 -0.56 15.27 6.78
CA ASP A 80 0.59 16.10 7.07
C ASP A 80 1.48 16.07 5.83
N PHE A 81 1.36 17.11 5.00
CA PHE A 81 2.09 17.24 3.73
C PHE A 81 3.55 17.65 3.94
N ARG A 82 4.02 17.73 5.19
CA ARG A 82 5.39 18.15 5.48
C ARG A 82 6.40 17.13 4.95
N ARG A 83 7.55 17.66 4.53
CA ARG A 83 8.72 16.85 4.20
C ARG A 83 9.14 16.05 5.42
N VAL A 84 9.36 14.75 5.23
CA VAL A 84 9.91 13.86 6.24
C VAL A 84 11.30 14.35 6.63
N ARG A 85 11.49 14.60 7.92
CA ARG A 85 12.77 15.03 8.51
C ARG A 85 13.31 14.03 9.51
N THR A 86 12.46 13.15 10.03
CA THR A 86 12.83 12.16 11.03
C THR A 86 12.42 10.76 10.59
N PRO A 87 13.11 9.70 11.07
CA PRO A 87 12.70 8.32 10.85
C PRO A 87 11.26 8.05 11.30
N GLU A 88 10.82 8.71 12.37
CA GLU A 88 9.45 8.62 12.87
C GLU A 88 8.42 9.16 11.85
N ASP A 89 8.76 10.22 11.13
CA ASP A 89 7.86 10.76 10.09
C ASP A 89 7.72 9.78 8.92
N SER A 90 8.82 9.07 8.54
CA SER A 90 8.78 8.00 7.55
C SER A 90 7.82 6.88 7.96
N ILE A 91 7.93 6.44 9.22
CA ILE A 91 7.08 5.37 9.79
C ILE A 91 5.61 5.81 9.80
N LYS A 92 5.32 7.01 10.31
CA LYS A 92 3.94 7.55 10.34
C LYS A 92 3.34 7.62 8.95
N ARG A 93 4.10 8.10 7.96
CA ARG A 93 3.66 8.18 6.57
C ARG A 93 3.36 6.79 6.00
N TYR A 94 4.26 5.83 6.23
CA TYR A 94 4.08 4.45 5.80
C TYR A 94 2.81 3.81 6.39
N HIS A 95 2.58 3.94 7.70
CA HIS A 95 1.38 3.42 8.34
C HIS A 95 0.10 4.04 7.81
N LYS A 96 0.09 5.34 7.47
CA LYS A 96 -1.09 5.97 6.85
C LYS A 96 -1.40 5.37 5.49
N VAL A 97 -0.40 5.12 4.66
CA VAL A 97 -0.59 4.43 3.37
C VAL A 97 -1.10 3.01 3.60
N LEU A 98 -0.48 2.26 4.51
CA LEU A 98 -0.92 0.91 4.88
C LEU A 98 -2.38 0.87 5.33
N GLN A 99 -2.81 1.82 6.17
CA GLN A 99 -4.21 1.93 6.61
C GLN A 99 -5.17 2.19 5.45
N LEU A 100 -4.78 2.99 4.45
CA LEU A 100 -5.62 3.23 3.28
C LEU A 100 -5.73 1.98 2.41
N VAL A 101 -4.61 1.28 2.19
CA VAL A 101 -4.59 0.02 1.42
C VAL A 101 -5.40 -1.07 2.12
N ASN A 102 -5.22 -1.26 3.42
CA ASN A 102 -6.00 -2.20 4.21
C ASN A 102 -7.48 -1.78 4.32
N GLY A 103 -7.79 -0.50 4.07
CA GLY A 103 -9.14 0.02 3.92
C GLY A 103 -9.77 -0.22 2.55
N GLY A 104 -9.12 -0.99 1.67
CA GLY A 104 -9.65 -1.39 0.36
C GLY A 104 -9.22 -0.51 -0.82
N LEU A 105 -8.33 0.47 -0.60
CA LEU A 105 -7.80 1.27 -1.71
C LEU A 105 -6.68 0.54 -2.43
N SER A 106 -6.56 0.80 -3.73
CA SER A 106 -5.35 0.43 -4.46
C SER A 106 -4.13 1.20 -3.92
N LYS A 107 -2.93 0.62 -4.08
CA LYS A 107 -1.66 1.28 -3.66
C LYS A 107 -1.53 2.68 -4.30
N ALA A 108 -1.87 2.80 -5.60
CA ALA A 108 -1.83 4.06 -6.32
C ALA A 108 -2.82 5.09 -5.76
N GLU A 109 -4.07 4.68 -5.48
CA GLU A 109 -5.05 5.57 -4.84
C GLU A 109 -4.63 6.01 -3.44
N ALA A 110 -3.99 5.13 -2.66
CA ALA A 110 -3.49 5.45 -1.34
C ALA A 110 -2.36 6.50 -1.42
N TYR A 111 -1.43 6.36 -2.37
CA TYR A 111 -0.38 7.35 -2.65
C TYR A 111 -0.97 8.71 -3.04
N ASN A 112 -1.94 8.70 -3.96
CA ASN A 112 -2.63 9.89 -4.44
C ASN A 112 -3.40 10.57 -3.30
N LYS A 113 -4.14 9.84 -2.47
CA LYS A 113 -4.83 10.43 -1.30
C LYS A 113 -3.88 11.05 -0.29
N MET A 114 -2.67 10.51 -0.16
CA MET A 114 -1.62 11.02 0.72
C MET A 114 -0.82 12.17 0.09
N ASN A 115 -0.99 12.45 -1.21
CA ASN A 115 -0.11 13.29 -2.03
C ASN A 115 1.38 12.92 -1.86
N VAL A 116 1.70 11.62 -1.88
CA VAL A 116 3.09 11.15 -1.80
C VAL A 116 3.41 10.33 -3.04
N ASP A 117 4.54 10.62 -3.66
CA ASP A 117 5.04 9.84 -4.79
C ASP A 117 5.40 8.39 -4.40
N ARG A 118 5.19 7.44 -5.33
CA ARG A 118 5.48 6.02 -5.11
C ARG A 118 6.93 5.81 -4.70
N ASN A 119 7.89 6.42 -5.40
CA ASN A 119 9.31 6.23 -5.13
C ASN A 119 9.66 6.75 -3.73
N THR A 120 9.01 7.82 -3.28
CA THR A 120 9.19 8.31 -1.89
C THR A 120 8.80 7.25 -0.87
N ILE A 121 7.64 6.60 -1.04
CA ILE A 121 7.21 5.52 -0.14
C ILE A 121 8.18 4.35 -0.22
N VAL A 122 8.55 3.91 -1.43
CA VAL A 122 9.47 2.79 -1.64
C VAL A 122 10.86 3.06 -1.05
N MET A 123 11.38 4.28 -1.16
CA MET A 123 12.66 4.67 -0.58
C MET A 123 12.65 4.68 0.94
N GLN A 124 11.51 5.02 1.56
CA GLN A 124 11.35 5.12 3.01
C GLN A 124 10.84 3.81 3.66
N ALA A 125 10.29 2.89 2.87
CA ALA A 125 9.73 1.62 3.33
C ALA A 125 10.68 0.81 4.23
N PRO A 126 12.00 0.68 3.94
CA PRO A 126 12.88 -0.12 4.77
C PRO A 126 12.97 0.35 6.22
N ILE A 127 12.75 1.64 6.48
CA ILE A 127 12.71 2.18 7.85
C ILE A 127 11.52 1.60 8.61
N ALA A 128 10.35 1.58 7.99
CA ALA A 128 9.13 1.07 8.60
C ALA A 128 9.11 -0.46 8.66
N GLU A 129 9.57 -1.14 7.61
CA GLU A 129 9.67 -2.60 7.58
C GLU A 129 10.58 -3.11 8.70
N LEU A 130 11.76 -2.52 8.90
CA LEU A 130 12.64 -2.88 10.00
C LEU A 130 12.01 -2.59 11.35
N ALA A 131 11.34 -1.44 11.51
CA ALA A 131 10.68 -1.09 12.76
C ALA A 131 9.55 -2.07 13.16
N ILE A 132 8.88 -2.68 12.17
CA ILE A 132 7.80 -3.65 12.39
C ILE A 132 8.37 -5.07 12.57
N ALA A 133 9.36 -5.46 11.76
CA ALA A 133 9.94 -6.80 11.79
C ALA A 133 10.88 -7.03 12.98
N ASN A 134 11.70 -6.03 13.31
CA ASN A 134 12.67 -6.08 14.40
C ASN A 134 12.81 -4.71 15.08
N PRO A 135 11.92 -4.39 16.04
CA PRO A 135 11.92 -3.09 16.71
C PRO A 135 13.19 -2.84 17.52
N GLU A 136 13.85 -3.87 18.05
CA GLU A 136 15.08 -3.72 18.85
C GLU A 136 16.25 -3.25 17.98
N GLU A 137 16.42 -3.87 16.81
CA GLU A 137 17.45 -3.46 15.85
C GLU A 137 17.16 -2.06 15.28
N TYR A 138 15.89 -1.76 15.01
CA TYR A 138 15.48 -0.42 14.63
C TYR A 138 15.84 0.61 15.71
N LYS A 139 15.56 0.35 17.00
CA LYS A 139 15.92 1.25 18.10
C LYS A 139 17.43 1.50 18.17
N ALA A 140 18.24 0.46 18.00
CA ALA A 140 19.70 0.58 17.98
C ALA A 140 20.18 1.49 16.83
N MET A 141 19.66 1.26 15.61
CA MET A 141 19.92 2.14 14.46
C MET A 141 19.41 3.56 14.69
N ARG A 142 18.24 3.70 15.31
CA ARG A 142 17.64 5.01 15.55
C ARG A 142 18.45 5.84 16.55
N ALA A 143 19.09 5.20 17.53
CA ALA A 143 19.97 5.84 18.49
C ALA A 143 21.22 6.44 17.85
N THR A 144 21.71 5.88 16.73
CA THR A 144 22.86 6.44 16.00
C THR A 144 22.49 7.61 15.11
N PHE A 145 21.20 7.80 14.78
CA PHE A 145 20.74 8.84 13.86
C PHE A 145 20.79 10.23 14.50
N LYS A 146 21.59 11.13 13.92
CA LYS A 146 21.76 12.51 14.39
C LYS A 146 20.82 13.47 13.66
N LYS A 147 20.47 14.57 14.33
CA LYS A 147 19.66 15.64 13.74
C LYS A 147 20.43 16.28 12.57
N GLY A 148 19.80 16.30 11.39
CA GLY A 148 20.40 16.84 10.16
C GLY A 148 21.00 15.77 9.23
N GLU A 149 21.10 14.53 9.67
CA GLU A 149 21.48 13.42 8.79
C GLU A 149 20.40 13.13 7.72
N SER A 150 20.85 12.63 6.58
CA SER A 150 19.95 12.30 5.48
C SER A 150 19.11 11.07 5.79
N ILE A 151 17.79 11.24 5.78
CA ILE A 151 16.81 10.13 5.91
C ILE A 151 17.03 9.07 4.84
N GLN A 152 17.46 9.45 3.64
CA GLN A 152 17.71 8.50 2.57
C GLN A 152 18.92 7.60 2.86
N LYS A 153 19.99 8.15 3.45
CA LYS A 153 21.15 7.36 3.87
C LYS A 153 20.75 6.38 4.98
N PHE A 154 20.00 6.87 5.97
CA PHE A 154 19.46 6.04 7.04
C PHE A 154 18.58 4.89 6.51
N ALA A 155 17.70 5.18 5.56
CA ALA A 155 16.87 4.17 4.90
C ALA A 155 17.71 3.10 4.18
N GLY A 156 18.83 3.49 3.56
CA GLY A 156 19.78 2.56 2.96
C GLY A 156 20.42 1.62 3.98
N SER A 157 20.80 2.13 5.16
CA SER A 157 21.30 1.30 6.24
C SER A 157 20.23 0.36 6.81
N CYS A 158 18.98 0.82 6.94
CA CYS A 158 17.86 -0.05 7.32
C CYS A 158 17.61 -1.14 6.28
N LEU A 159 17.68 -0.82 4.98
CA LEU A 159 17.53 -1.80 3.90
C LEU A 159 18.56 -2.93 4.03
N ALA A 160 19.83 -2.61 4.32
CA ALA A 160 20.86 -3.62 4.52
C ALA A 160 20.51 -4.58 5.67
N ARG A 161 19.89 -4.09 6.75
CA ARG A 161 19.41 -4.94 7.86
C ARG A 161 18.16 -5.73 7.50
N CYS A 162 17.26 -5.18 6.70
CA CYS A 162 16.08 -5.91 6.18
C CYS A 162 16.48 -7.10 5.30
N LEU A 163 17.57 -6.99 4.54
CA LEU A 163 18.07 -8.06 3.67
C LEU A 163 18.87 -9.13 4.43
N ALA A 164 19.32 -8.85 5.65
CA ALA A 164 20.02 -9.80 6.49
C ALA A 164 19.04 -10.82 7.11
N GLN A 165 19.53 -12.03 7.39
CA GLN A 165 18.81 -13.01 8.20
C GLN A 165 18.93 -12.65 9.68
N PRO A 166 17.87 -12.81 10.51
CA PRO A 166 16.57 -13.43 10.22
C PRO A 166 15.49 -12.46 9.68
N ASN A 167 15.84 -11.19 9.46
CA ASN A 167 14.85 -10.13 9.17
C ASN A 167 14.14 -10.35 7.82
N VAL A 168 14.83 -10.83 6.80
CA VAL A 168 14.24 -11.04 5.47
C VAL A 168 13.10 -12.06 5.51
N ASP A 169 13.20 -13.11 6.32
CA ASP A 169 12.16 -14.13 6.47
C ASP A 169 10.97 -13.59 7.26
N MET A 170 11.23 -12.76 8.27
CA MET A 170 10.16 -12.08 9.03
C MET A 170 9.39 -11.10 8.15
N ILE A 171 10.09 -10.29 7.35
CA ILE A 171 9.49 -9.34 6.42
C ILE A 171 8.63 -10.05 5.38
N LYS A 172 9.05 -11.21 4.84
CA LYS A 172 8.22 -12.01 3.93
C LYS A 172 6.91 -12.44 4.59
N LYS A 173 6.96 -13.00 5.79
CA LYS A 173 5.76 -13.38 6.57
C LYS A 173 4.84 -12.19 6.85
N LEU A 174 5.41 -11.02 7.14
CA LEU A 174 4.64 -9.80 7.37
C LEU A 174 3.97 -9.27 6.10
N LYS A 175 4.58 -9.45 4.92
CA LYS A 175 3.96 -9.10 3.63
C LYS A 175 2.78 -10.02 3.34
N GLU A 176 2.93 -11.32 3.57
CA GLU A 176 1.86 -12.31 3.37
C GLU A 176 0.65 -12.05 4.28
N SER A 177 0.90 -11.67 5.54
CA SER A 177 -0.16 -11.31 6.51
C SER A 177 -0.75 -9.91 6.32
N SER A 178 -0.35 -9.16 5.28
CA SER A 178 -0.77 -7.77 5.04
C SER A 178 -0.48 -6.80 6.20
N ALA A 179 0.48 -7.16 7.07
CA ALA A 179 0.94 -6.31 8.17
C ALA A 179 1.89 -5.21 7.68
N ILE A 180 2.52 -5.41 6.51
CA ILE A 180 3.33 -4.42 5.81
C ILE A 180 2.98 -4.39 4.32
N LEU A 181 3.25 -3.26 3.66
CA LEU A 181 3.00 -3.07 2.23
C LEU A 181 3.97 -3.94 1.42
N ASP A 182 3.43 -4.71 0.49
CA ASP A 182 4.24 -5.38 -0.52
C ASP A 182 4.70 -4.37 -1.59
N ILE A 183 5.83 -3.69 -1.32
CA ILE A 183 6.42 -2.72 -2.23
C ILE A 183 7.92 -2.99 -2.37
N SER A 184 8.34 -3.13 -3.62
CA SER A 184 9.74 -3.37 -3.99
C SER A 184 10.21 -2.27 -4.94
N LYS A 185 11.48 -1.88 -4.84
CA LYS A 185 12.14 -1.13 -5.90
C LYS A 185 12.17 -2.03 -7.14
N LYS A 186 11.67 -1.50 -8.25
CA LYS A 186 11.86 -2.14 -9.56
C LYS A 186 13.26 -1.82 -10.04
#